data_AF-A0A924TWH6-F1
#
_entry.id   AF-A0A924TWH6-F1
#
_cell.length_a   1.000
_cell.length_b   1.000
_cell.length_c   1.000
_cell.angle_alpha   90.00
_cell.angle_beta   90.00
_cell.angle_gamma   90.00
#
_symmetry.space_group_name_H-M   'P 1'
#
loop_
_entity.id
_entity.type
_entity.pdbx_description
1 polymer ?
#
loop_
_entity_poly.entity_id
_entity_poly.type
_entity_poly.pdbx_seq_one_letter_code
_entity_poly.pdbx_strand_id
1 'polypeptide(L)'
;LNDGTDYYTINPLGYVPLLELDDGTRLAEGPAIVQYIADQGPQKLLAPANGTLARYRLQSLLNFISTELHKGYSPLFNPATPDAYKTIVTDKLMSRYKWVDAQLAGKDYLTGEHFTVADGYLFTVSNWAPRTNVDLSGFANVTAFMARVAARPAVQEAMKAEGLIK
;
A
#
# COMPACT_ATOMS: atom_id res chain seq x y z
N LEU A 1 16.95 16.15 0.26
CA LEU A 1 15.95 16.58 -0.75
C LEU A 1 16.68 17.06 -2.01
N ASN A 2 16.00 17.45 -3.09
CA ASN A 2 16.66 17.88 -4.34
C ASN A 2 17.63 19.08 -4.15
N ASP A 3 17.44 19.84 -3.09
CA ASP A 3 18.26 20.97 -2.64
C ASP A 3 19.44 20.55 -1.72
N GLY A 4 19.61 19.26 -1.43
CA GLY A 4 20.64 18.74 -0.52
C GLY A 4 20.27 18.77 0.97
N THR A 5 19.07 19.23 1.35
CA THR A 5 18.61 19.24 2.74
C THR A 5 18.62 17.82 3.34
N ASP A 6 19.17 17.69 4.55
CA ASP A 6 19.20 16.43 5.30
C ASP A 6 17.77 16.03 5.71
N TYR A 7 17.29 14.91 5.17
CA TYR A 7 15.94 14.44 5.41
C TYR A 7 15.71 14.00 6.87
N TYR A 8 16.76 13.66 7.64
CA TYR A 8 16.61 13.35 9.07
C TYR A 8 16.21 14.56 9.90
N THR A 9 16.47 15.78 9.42
CA THR A 9 15.95 17.01 10.02
C THR A 9 14.44 17.21 9.77
N ILE A 10 13.89 16.47 8.80
CA ILE A 10 12.49 16.53 8.39
C ILE A 10 11.69 15.39 9.03
N ASN A 11 12.14 14.16 8.82
CA ASN A 11 11.65 12.96 9.50
C ASN A 11 12.80 12.28 10.25
N PRO A 12 12.85 12.38 11.60
CA PRO A 12 13.90 11.73 12.40
C PRO A 12 13.98 10.22 12.23
N LEU A 13 12.90 9.56 11.77
CA LEU A 13 12.90 8.11 11.50
C LEU A 13 13.56 7.74 10.16
N GLY A 14 13.84 8.72 9.30
CA GLY A 14 14.62 8.53 8.07
C GLY A 14 13.90 7.82 6.92
N TYR A 15 12.59 7.53 7.04
CA TYR A 15 11.82 6.86 5.99
C TYR A 15 10.70 7.72 5.39
N VAL A 16 10.23 7.28 4.24
CA VAL A 16 9.03 7.78 3.56
C VAL A 16 7.86 6.81 3.77
N PRO A 17 6.60 7.25 3.64
CA PRO A 17 6.15 8.62 3.35
C PRO A 17 6.12 9.54 4.58
N LEU A 18 6.16 10.85 4.31
CA LEU A 18 5.85 11.92 5.24
C LEU A 18 4.96 12.94 4.51
N LEU A 19 3.92 13.44 5.18
CA LEU A 19 3.08 14.53 4.69
C LEU A 19 3.34 15.78 5.53
N GLU A 20 3.67 16.90 4.89
CA GLU A 20 3.70 18.23 5.50
C GLU A 20 2.43 18.98 5.08
N LEU A 21 1.71 19.55 6.04
CA LEU A 21 0.51 20.35 5.83
C LEU A 21 0.87 21.82 5.60
N ASP A 22 -0.10 22.61 5.12
CA ASP A 22 0.10 24.03 4.81
C ASP A 22 0.57 24.87 6.03
N ASP A 23 0.24 24.44 7.25
CA ASP A 23 0.65 25.09 8.50
C ASP A 23 2.03 24.61 9.02
N GLY A 24 2.72 23.75 8.26
CA GLY A 24 4.01 23.16 8.62
C GLY A 24 3.90 21.91 9.53
N THR A 25 2.69 21.49 9.91
CA THR A 25 2.48 20.24 10.65
C THR A 25 2.93 19.05 9.82
N ARG A 26 3.67 18.12 10.43
CA ARG A 26 4.16 16.90 9.77
C ARG A 26 3.46 15.65 10.30
N LEU A 27 3.02 14.81 9.38
CA LEU A 27 2.38 13.52 9.66
C LEU A 27 3.18 12.40 8.99
N ALA A 28 3.62 11.43 9.79
CA ALA A 28 4.26 10.20 9.33
C ALA A 28 3.26 9.03 9.31
N GLU A 29 3.73 7.84 8.92
CA GLU A 29 2.97 6.60 8.76
C GLU A 29 1.97 6.59 7.62
N GLY A 30 2.22 5.72 6.62
CA GLY A 30 1.34 5.55 5.45
C GLY A 30 -0.14 5.40 5.82
N PRO A 31 -0.54 4.46 6.71
CA PRO A 31 -1.93 4.31 7.13
C PRO A 31 -2.56 5.57 7.76
N ALA A 32 -1.79 6.39 8.46
CA ALA A 32 -2.30 7.63 9.05
C ALA A 32 -2.45 8.71 7.96
N ILE A 33 -1.43 8.88 7.11
CA ILE A 33 -1.42 9.84 6.00
C ILE A 33 -2.59 9.60 5.05
N VAL A 34 -2.80 8.37 4.57
CA VAL A 34 -3.85 8.10 3.59
C VAL A 34 -5.25 8.30 4.17
N GLN A 35 -5.44 8.00 5.46
CA GLN A 35 -6.69 8.29 6.16
C GLN A 35 -6.94 9.79 6.30
N TYR A 36 -5.91 10.56 6.67
CA TYR A 36 -6.01 12.02 6.73
C TYR A 36 -6.41 12.61 5.37
N ILE A 37 -5.76 12.17 4.28
CA ILE A 37 -6.06 12.62 2.91
C ILE A 37 -7.50 12.26 2.51
N ALA A 38 -7.97 11.04 2.81
CA ALA A 38 -9.33 10.63 2.52
C ALA A 38 -10.36 11.48 3.27
N ASP A 39 -10.07 11.82 4.53
CA ASP A 39 -10.96 12.61 5.39
C ASP A 39 -11.01 14.09 4.98
N GLN A 40 -10.04 14.61 4.20
CA GLN A 40 -10.12 15.95 3.58
C GLN A 40 -11.13 16.03 2.42
N GLY A 41 -11.56 14.88 1.87
CA GLY A 41 -12.48 14.82 0.74
C GLY A 41 -13.54 13.73 0.92
N PRO A 42 -14.39 13.79 1.96
CA PRO A 42 -15.31 12.71 2.32
C PRO A 42 -16.30 12.35 1.20
N GLN A 43 -16.66 13.31 0.34
CA GLN A 43 -17.50 13.10 -0.84
C GLN A 43 -16.89 12.15 -1.88
N LYS A 44 -15.57 11.92 -1.84
CA LYS A 44 -14.88 10.97 -2.73
C LYS A 44 -14.98 9.51 -2.24
N LEU A 45 -15.52 9.29 -1.05
CA LEU A 45 -15.75 7.96 -0.46
C LEU A 45 -14.48 7.08 -0.38
N LEU A 46 -13.30 7.70 -0.27
CA LEU A 46 -12.01 7.00 -0.21
C LEU A 46 -11.77 6.30 1.13
N ALA A 47 -12.57 6.62 2.14
CA ALA A 47 -12.63 5.92 3.40
C ALA A 47 -14.05 6.05 4.01
N PRO A 48 -14.54 5.05 4.76
CA PRO A 48 -15.79 5.19 5.50
C PRO A 48 -15.68 6.28 6.59
N ALA A 49 -16.83 6.84 6.97
CA ALA A 49 -16.91 7.86 8.00
C ALA A 49 -16.37 7.39 9.36
N ASN A 50 -15.70 8.29 10.08
CA ASN A 50 -15.18 8.04 11.42
C ASN A 50 -16.31 7.62 12.39
N GLY A 51 -15.97 6.74 13.34
CA GLY A 51 -16.91 6.17 14.30
C GLY A 51 -17.76 4.99 13.78
N THR A 52 -17.65 4.62 12.50
CA THR A 52 -18.40 3.48 11.93
C THR A 52 -17.60 2.17 11.99
N LEU A 53 -18.30 1.03 12.09
CA LEU A 53 -17.65 -0.29 11.98
C LEU A 53 -16.91 -0.47 10.64
N ALA A 54 -17.44 0.12 9.56
CA ALA A 54 -16.77 0.10 8.26
C ALA A 54 -15.40 0.78 8.31
N ARG A 55 -15.25 1.89 9.05
CA ARG A 55 -13.95 2.56 9.23
C ARG A 55 -12.96 1.68 10.00
N TYR A 56 -13.40 1.00 11.06
CA TYR A 56 -12.53 0.05 11.77
C TYR A 56 -12.12 -1.15 10.91
N ARG A 57 -13.00 -1.62 10.02
CA ARG A 57 -12.65 -2.65 9.03
C ARG A 57 -11.61 -2.16 8.02
N LEU A 58 -11.75 -0.92 7.53
CA LEU A 58 -10.72 -0.30 6.69
C LEU A 58 -9.38 -0.19 7.43
N GLN A 59 -9.39 0.28 8.68
CA GLN A 59 -8.19 0.39 9.51
C GLN A 59 -7.52 -0.97 9.75
N SER A 60 -8.32 -2.01 9.97
CA SER A 60 -7.83 -3.39 10.07
C SER A 60 -7.12 -3.83 8.78
N LEU A 61 -7.68 -3.52 7.61
CA LEU A 61 -7.04 -3.80 6.32
C LEU A 61 -5.75 -3.00 6.12
N LEU A 62 -5.74 -1.70 6.44
CA LEU A 62 -4.52 -0.88 6.38
C LEU A 62 -3.43 -1.41 7.29
N ASN A 63 -3.79 -1.84 8.50
CA ASN A 63 -2.85 -2.45 9.43
C ASN A 63 -2.32 -3.78 8.90
N PHE A 64 -3.20 -4.65 8.39
CA PHE A 64 -2.81 -5.91 7.75
C PHE A 64 -1.83 -5.69 6.59
N ILE A 65 -2.11 -4.75 5.69
CA ILE A 65 -1.21 -4.43 4.57
C ILE A 65 0.13 -3.94 5.11
N SER A 66 0.14 -3.11 6.15
CA SER A 66 1.38 -2.61 6.77
C SER A 66 2.21 -3.74 7.41
N THR A 67 1.59 -4.57 8.24
CA THR A 67 2.33 -5.51 9.10
C THR A 67 2.57 -6.87 8.46
N GLU A 68 1.64 -7.35 7.62
CA GLU A 68 1.71 -8.70 7.04
C GLU A 68 2.23 -8.69 5.61
N LEU A 69 1.99 -7.63 4.82
CA LEU A 69 2.46 -7.54 3.44
C LEU A 69 3.70 -6.65 3.32
N HIS A 70 3.61 -5.36 3.63
CA HIS A 70 4.72 -4.40 3.48
C HIS A 70 5.95 -4.85 4.28
N LYS A 71 5.80 -5.15 5.58
CA LYS A 71 6.91 -5.70 6.36
C LYS A 71 7.38 -7.08 5.88
N GLY A 72 6.50 -7.88 5.27
CA GLY A 72 6.86 -9.14 4.61
C GLY A 72 7.86 -8.96 3.47
N TYR A 73 7.74 -7.86 2.70
CA TYR A 73 8.69 -7.53 1.63
C TYR A 73 10.03 -6.98 2.13
N SER A 74 10.11 -6.44 3.35
CA SER A 74 11.32 -5.74 3.83
C SER A 74 12.61 -6.58 3.74
N PRO A 75 12.63 -7.87 4.14
CA PRO A 75 13.83 -8.70 4.02
C PRO A 75 14.19 -9.03 2.56
N LEU A 76 13.22 -9.02 1.64
CA LEU A 76 13.44 -9.30 0.21
C LEU A 76 14.15 -8.15 -0.51
N PHE A 77 14.03 -6.92 -0.01
CA PHE A 77 14.75 -5.76 -0.51
C PHE A 77 16.17 -5.61 0.07
N ASN A 78 16.46 -6.28 1.19
CA ASN A 78 17.77 -6.17 1.82
C ASN A 78 18.74 -7.22 1.24
N PRO A 79 19.81 -6.81 0.54
CA PRO A 79 20.77 -7.73 -0.05
C PRO A 79 21.55 -8.55 0.99
N ALA A 80 21.64 -8.08 2.24
CA ALA A 80 22.29 -8.79 3.34
C ALA A 80 21.41 -9.89 3.95
N THR A 81 20.13 -9.99 3.58
CA THR A 81 19.25 -11.04 4.08
C THR A 81 19.68 -12.41 3.55
N PRO A 82 19.89 -13.42 4.42
CA PRO A 82 20.22 -14.77 3.98
C PRO A 82 19.13 -15.40 3.11
N ASP A 83 19.50 -16.13 2.06
CA ASP A 83 18.54 -16.70 1.11
C ASP A 83 17.57 -17.70 1.76
N ALA A 84 18.04 -18.48 2.74
CA ALA A 84 17.16 -19.36 3.52
C ALA A 84 16.04 -18.59 4.25
N TYR A 85 16.32 -17.36 4.73
CA TYR A 85 15.31 -16.53 5.35
C TYR A 85 14.39 -15.87 4.32
N LYS A 86 14.90 -15.51 3.13
CA LYS A 86 14.08 -15.02 2.01
C LYS A 86 13.00 -16.04 1.64
N THR A 87 13.33 -17.33 1.57
CA THR A 87 12.34 -18.39 1.32
C THR A 87 11.22 -18.39 2.36
N ILE A 88 11.57 -18.33 3.65
CA ILE A 88 10.58 -18.34 4.76
C ILE A 88 9.62 -17.15 4.66
N VAL A 89 10.13 -15.95 4.40
CA VAL A 89 9.28 -14.75 4.31
C VAL A 89 8.44 -14.74 3.03
N THR A 90 8.97 -15.26 1.92
CA THR A 90 8.21 -15.44 0.68
C THR A 90 7.05 -16.42 0.89
N ASP A 91 7.27 -17.57 1.52
CA ASP A 91 6.19 -18.53 1.83
C ASP A 91 5.10 -17.90 2.69
N LYS A 92 5.51 -17.09 3.68
CA LYS A 92 4.56 -16.33 4.51
C LYS A 92 3.79 -15.31 3.68
N LEU A 93 4.45 -14.52 2.83
CA LEU A 93 3.82 -13.58 1.88
C LEU A 93 2.79 -14.30 1.00
N MET A 94 3.14 -15.45 0.42
CA MET A 94 2.24 -16.24 -0.42
C MET A 94 0.99 -16.69 0.36
N SER A 95 1.13 -17.08 1.62
CA SER A 95 -0.03 -17.39 2.48
C SER A 95 -0.96 -16.19 2.70
N ARG A 96 -0.39 -14.97 2.79
CA ARG A 96 -1.17 -13.73 2.95
C ARG A 96 -1.85 -13.33 1.66
N TYR A 97 -1.17 -13.45 0.52
CA TYR A 97 -1.79 -13.23 -0.78
C TYR A 97 -2.91 -14.22 -1.07
N LYS A 98 -2.78 -15.49 -0.65
CA LYS A 98 -3.90 -16.45 -0.70
C LYS A 98 -5.13 -15.96 0.08
N TRP A 99 -4.92 -15.36 1.25
CA TRP A 99 -6.03 -14.77 2.02
C TRP A 99 -6.61 -13.54 1.32
N VAL A 100 -5.78 -12.64 0.80
CA VAL A 100 -6.22 -11.45 0.06
C VAL A 100 -7.02 -11.85 -1.19
N ASP A 101 -6.55 -12.84 -1.93
CA ASP A 101 -7.23 -13.37 -3.11
C ASP A 101 -8.65 -13.86 -2.77
N ALA A 102 -8.79 -14.61 -1.67
CA ALA A 102 -10.10 -15.03 -1.17
C ALA A 102 -10.96 -13.85 -0.71
N GLN A 103 -10.38 -12.79 -0.14
CA GLN A 103 -11.13 -11.59 0.25
C GLN A 103 -11.67 -10.80 -0.95
N LEU A 104 -10.99 -10.87 -2.09
CA LEU A 104 -11.36 -10.21 -3.34
C LEU A 104 -12.35 -11.04 -4.18
N ALA A 105 -12.60 -12.30 -3.84
CA ALA A 105 -13.55 -13.14 -4.55
C ALA A 105 -14.95 -12.48 -4.57
N GLY A 106 -15.48 -12.22 -5.77
CA GLY A 106 -16.77 -11.57 -5.97
C GLY A 106 -16.80 -10.07 -5.63
N LYS A 107 -15.65 -9.40 -5.48
CA LYS A 107 -15.56 -7.97 -5.20
C LYS A 107 -14.61 -7.28 -6.18
N ASP A 108 -14.88 -6.01 -6.45
CA ASP A 108 -13.98 -5.19 -7.25
C ASP A 108 -12.79 -4.66 -6.44
N TYR A 109 -13.01 -4.36 -5.15
CA TYR A 109 -12.04 -3.78 -4.22
C TYR A 109 -12.13 -4.44 -2.83
N LEU A 110 -11.14 -4.18 -1.96
CA LEU A 110 -11.02 -4.81 -0.64
C LEU A 110 -12.22 -4.54 0.28
N THR A 111 -12.82 -3.36 0.16
CA THR A 111 -13.97 -2.92 0.95
C THR A 111 -15.32 -3.11 0.23
N GLY A 112 -15.35 -3.76 -0.94
CA GLY A 112 -16.55 -3.98 -1.73
C GLY A 112 -16.49 -3.30 -3.10
N GLU A 113 -17.46 -2.44 -3.40
CA GLU A 113 -17.65 -1.86 -4.74
C GLU A 113 -16.86 -0.56 -4.97
N HIS A 114 -16.53 0.18 -3.91
CA HIS A 114 -15.83 1.46 -4.01
C HIS A 114 -14.35 1.30 -3.69
N PHE A 115 -13.52 1.95 -4.50
CA PHE A 115 -12.08 2.08 -4.25
C PHE A 115 -11.85 2.92 -3.00
N THR A 116 -10.98 2.43 -2.12
CA THR A 116 -10.56 3.10 -0.89
C THR A 116 -9.04 3.22 -0.81
N VAL A 117 -8.58 3.94 0.20
CA VAL A 117 -7.14 4.06 0.49
C VAL A 117 -6.45 2.73 0.78
N ALA A 118 -7.17 1.70 1.25
CA ALA A 118 -6.58 0.36 1.42
C ALA A 118 -6.23 -0.27 0.07
N ASP A 119 -7.03 -0.03 -0.97
CA ASP A 119 -6.78 -0.54 -2.31
C ASP A 119 -5.54 0.10 -2.93
N GLY A 120 -5.38 1.42 -2.77
CA GLY A 120 -4.17 2.13 -3.19
C GLY A 120 -2.90 1.60 -2.48
N TYR A 121 -3.01 1.29 -1.19
CA TYR A 121 -1.89 0.74 -0.43
C TYR A 121 -1.56 -0.70 -0.86
N LEU A 122 -2.57 -1.57 -1.01
CA LEU A 122 -2.39 -2.94 -1.50
C LEU A 122 -1.75 -2.95 -2.89
N PHE A 123 -2.23 -2.08 -3.79
CA PHE A 123 -1.66 -1.95 -5.13
C PHE A 123 -0.18 -1.58 -5.10
N THR A 124 0.17 -0.57 -4.30
CA THR A 124 1.55 -0.10 -4.16
C THR A 124 2.49 -1.21 -3.68
N VAL A 125 2.12 -1.90 -2.60
CA VAL A 125 2.94 -2.97 -2.00
C VAL A 125 3.02 -4.19 -2.94
N SER A 126 1.93 -4.55 -3.61
CA SER A 126 1.92 -5.70 -4.52
C SER A 126 2.69 -5.45 -5.82
N ASN A 127 2.85 -4.18 -6.21
CA ASN A 127 3.68 -3.80 -7.36
C ASN A 127 5.19 -4.04 -7.13
N TRP A 128 5.60 -4.41 -5.91
CA TRP A 128 6.97 -4.80 -5.59
C TRP A 128 7.29 -6.24 -5.99
N ALA A 129 6.28 -7.09 -6.14
CA ALA A 129 6.45 -8.52 -6.37
C ALA A 129 7.43 -8.87 -7.52
N PRO A 130 7.35 -8.22 -8.71
CA PRO A 130 8.30 -8.48 -9.79
C PRO A 130 9.75 -8.10 -9.44
N ARG A 131 9.96 -7.05 -8.64
CA ARG A 131 11.29 -6.58 -8.22
C ARG A 131 11.91 -7.46 -7.14
N THR A 132 11.11 -8.24 -6.43
CA THR A 132 11.55 -9.11 -5.33
C THR A 132 11.40 -10.60 -5.66
N ASN A 133 11.19 -10.95 -6.94
CA ASN A 133 11.00 -12.33 -7.42
C ASN A 133 9.86 -13.10 -6.71
N VAL A 134 8.78 -12.39 -6.34
CA VAL A 134 7.56 -13.01 -5.83
C VAL A 134 6.58 -13.16 -7.00
N ASP A 135 6.15 -14.39 -7.28
CA ASP A 135 5.18 -14.67 -8.34
C ASP A 135 3.75 -14.66 -7.78
N LEU A 136 2.93 -13.70 -8.22
CA LEU A 136 1.52 -13.58 -7.84
C LEU A 136 0.55 -14.13 -8.88
N SER A 137 1.05 -14.74 -9.97
CA SER A 137 0.22 -15.19 -11.10
C SER A 137 -0.78 -16.30 -10.73
N GLY A 138 -0.52 -17.05 -9.65
CA GLY A 138 -1.44 -18.03 -9.06
C GLY A 138 -2.65 -17.43 -8.31
N PHE A 139 -2.70 -16.11 -8.11
CA PHE A 139 -3.80 -15.42 -7.42
C PHE A 139 -4.64 -14.62 -8.42
N ALA A 140 -5.65 -15.26 -8.98
CA ALA A 140 -6.46 -14.70 -10.06
C ALA A 140 -7.21 -13.42 -9.66
N ASN A 141 -7.78 -13.36 -8.45
CA ASN A 141 -8.51 -12.19 -7.96
C ASN A 141 -7.55 -11.04 -7.67
N VAL A 142 -6.38 -11.32 -7.09
CA VAL A 142 -5.33 -10.31 -6.90
C VAL A 142 -4.85 -9.75 -8.24
N THR A 143 -4.61 -10.62 -9.23
CA THR A 143 -4.17 -10.20 -10.57
C THR A 143 -5.22 -9.31 -11.25
N ALA A 144 -6.50 -9.69 -11.19
CA ALA A 144 -7.60 -8.89 -11.72
C ALA A 144 -7.74 -7.55 -10.99
N PHE A 145 -7.61 -7.54 -9.67
CA PHE A 145 -7.59 -6.33 -8.85
C PHE A 145 -6.45 -5.39 -9.25
N MET A 146 -5.22 -5.92 -9.39
CA MET A 146 -4.05 -5.13 -9.79
C MET A 146 -4.26 -4.47 -11.16
N ALA A 147 -4.78 -5.21 -12.14
CA ALA A 147 -5.09 -4.66 -13.46
C ALA A 147 -6.15 -3.54 -13.39
N ARG A 148 -7.20 -3.74 -12.57
CA ARG A 148 -8.27 -2.74 -12.38
C ARG A 148 -7.76 -1.46 -11.73
N VAL A 149 -6.96 -1.58 -10.67
CA VAL A 149 -6.38 -0.41 -9.98
C VAL A 149 -5.36 0.30 -10.87
N ALA A 150 -4.53 -0.44 -11.60
CA ALA A 150 -3.58 0.12 -12.56
C ALA A 150 -4.30 0.98 -13.62
N ALA A 151 -5.47 0.57 -14.10
CA ALA A 151 -6.21 1.30 -15.13
C ALA A 151 -6.84 2.63 -14.67
N ARG A 152 -6.83 2.95 -13.37
CA ARG A 152 -7.44 4.19 -12.85
C ARG A 152 -6.64 5.42 -13.32
N PRO A 153 -7.28 6.50 -13.81
CA PRO A 153 -6.57 7.69 -14.29
C PRO A 153 -5.59 8.28 -13.27
N ALA A 154 -6.01 8.47 -12.03
CA ALA A 154 -5.13 9.00 -10.97
C ALA A 154 -3.95 8.07 -10.64
N VAL A 155 -4.11 6.75 -10.81
CA VAL A 155 -3.01 5.79 -10.63
C VAL A 155 -2.03 5.89 -11.79
N GLN A 156 -2.53 5.97 -13.03
CA GLN A 156 -1.70 6.19 -14.21
C GLN A 156 -0.92 7.51 -14.11
N GLU A 157 -1.57 8.60 -13.69
CA GLU A 157 -0.91 9.89 -13.47
C GLU A 157 0.21 9.80 -12.42
N ALA A 158 -0.05 9.16 -11.27
CA ALA A 158 0.96 8.95 -10.24
C ALA A 158 2.15 8.12 -10.75
N MET A 159 1.88 7.00 -11.43
CA MET A 159 2.92 6.13 -11.99
C MET A 159 3.75 6.83 -13.06
N LYS A 160 3.17 7.74 -13.85
CA LYS A 160 3.91 8.59 -14.81
C LYS A 160 4.78 9.63 -14.11
N ALA A 161 4.22 10.30 -13.10
CA ALA A 161 4.94 11.30 -12.32
C ALA A 161 6.17 10.70 -11.61
N GLU A 162 6.08 9.44 -11.17
CA GLU A 162 7.20 8.69 -10.59
C GLU A 162 8.11 8.00 -11.62
N GLY A 163 7.82 8.13 -12.92
CA GLY A 163 8.64 7.55 -13.99
C GLY A 163 8.57 6.02 -14.10
N LEU A 164 7.52 5.39 -13.58
CA LEU A 164 7.30 3.94 -13.63
C LEU A 164 6.72 3.49 -14.98
N ILE A 165 5.99 4.37 -15.67
CA ILE A 165 5.38 4.15 -16.98
C ILE A 165 5.48 5.42 -17.85
N LYS A 166 5.23 5.28 -19.16
CA LYS A 166 5.28 6.38 -20.15
C LYS A 166 3.92 7.03 -20.38
#